data_AF-A0A661M8X0-F1
#
_entry.id   AF-A0A661M8X0-F1
#
_cell.length_a   1.000
_cell.length_b   1.000
_cell.length_c   1.000
_cell.angle_alpha   90.00
_cell.angle_beta   90.00
_cell.angle_gamma   90.00
#
_symmetry.space_group_name_H-M   'P 1'
#
loop_
_entity.id
_entity.type
_entity.pdbx_description
1 polymer ?
#
loop_
_entity_poly.entity_id
_entity_poly.type
_entity_poly.pdbx_seq_one_letter_code
_entity_poly.pdbx_strand_id
1 'polypeptide(L)'
;MDVSITSERRIDLFNHNDFILSAIKEAKEMVEMTGKLIKDVRADILQVSVASPFSGIESYERCKVDGYLLTDDPDGRLDYEGHQKAVISYPGLANEEMVKEVDKILKGYYMSLGYVPLAVRQVLRRHSLDEMKRLWHSARTFMGYMRRRG
;
A
#
# COMPACT_ATOMS: atom_id res chain seq x y z
N MET A 1 1.26 -13.74 22.17
CA MET A 1 0.81 -14.58 21.03
C MET A 1 2.04 -14.82 20.19
N ASP A 2 2.75 -15.90 20.47
CA ASP A 2 3.94 -16.32 19.72
C ASP A 2 3.51 -16.93 18.40
N VAL A 3 4.03 -16.41 17.30
CA VAL A 3 3.89 -17.02 15.97
C VAL A 3 5.27 -17.53 15.56
N SER A 4 5.52 -18.80 15.84
CA SER A 4 6.64 -19.53 15.25
C SER A 4 6.23 -20.03 13.86
N ILE A 5 6.96 -19.62 12.82
CA ILE A 5 6.80 -20.19 11.47
C ILE A 5 8.07 -20.96 11.14
N THR A 6 7.99 -22.28 11.27
CA THR A 6 8.97 -23.22 10.74
C THR A 6 8.40 -23.78 9.44
N SER A 7 9.03 -23.51 8.28
CA SER A 7 8.79 -24.35 7.10
C SER A 7 10.01 -24.44 6.17
N GLU A 8 10.56 -25.65 6.09
CA GLU A 8 11.56 -26.07 5.11
C GLU A 8 10.85 -26.59 3.84
N ARG A 9 10.64 -25.69 2.88
CA ARG A 9 10.57 -25.89 1.42
C ARG A 9 10.37 -24.51 0.82
N ARG A 10 11.39 -23.94 0.15
CA ARG A 10 11.23 -22.69 -0.62
C ARG A 10 10.40 -23.00 -1.88
N ILE A 11 9.07 -23.03 -1.70
CA ILE A 11 8.16 -22.92 -2.83
C ILE A 11 8.30 -21.48 -3.33
N ASP A 12 8.64 -21.32 -4.61
CA ASP A 12 8.76 -20.03 -5.27
C ASP A 12 7.38 -19.41 -5.54
N LEU A 13 6.62 -19.15 -4.47
CA LEU A 13 5.31 -18.52 -4.53
C LEU A 13 5.44 -17.05 -4.91
N PHE A 14 4.44 -16.57 -5.65
CA PHE A 14 4.28 -15.16 -5.93
C PHE A 14 3.75 -14.45 -4.67
N ASN A 15 4.55 -13.55 -4.11
CA ASN A 15 4.27 -12.96 -2.81
C ASN A 15 3.57 -11.59 -2.97
N HIS A 16 2.26 -11.56 -2.74
CA HIS A 16 1.50 -10.32 -2.63
C HIS A 16 1.38 -9.91 -1.17
N ASN A 17 1.75 -8.66 -0.84
CA ASN A 17 1.64 -8.12 0.51
C ASN A 17 0.84 -6.82 0.48
N ASP A 18 -0.12 -6.72 1.39
CA ASP A 18 -1.01 -5.58 1.54
C ASP A 18 -0.86 -4.99 2.95
N PHE A 19 -0.67 -3.68 3.01
CA PHE A 19 -0.49 -2.93 4.24
C PHE A 19 -1.52 -1.81 4.34
N ILE A 20 -2.23 -1.75 5.47
CA ILE A 20 -3.27 -0.76 5.72
C ILE A 20 -2.78 0.18 6.84
N LEU A 21 -2.68 1.47 6.53
CA LEU A 21 -2.35 2.53 7.48
C LEU A 21 -3.63 3.02 8.17
N SER A 22 -3.78 2.73 9.47
CA SER A 22 -5.06 2.94 10.20
C SER A 22 -4.99 3.82 11.44
N ALA A 23 -3.81 4.27 11.90
CA ALA A 23 -3.67 4.84 13.26
C ALA A 23 -3.16 6.30 13.33
N ILE A 24 -3.84 7.05 14.21
CA ILE A 24 -3.66 8.46 14.58
C ILE A 24 -2.32 8.76 15.27
N LYS A 25 -1.76 7.81 16.04
CA LYS A 25 -0.73 8.12 17.04
C LYS A 25 0.71 7.91 16.59
N GLU A 26 0.96 7.09 15.58
CA GLU A 26 2.30 6.57 15.29
C GLU A 26 2.64 6.65 13.79
N ALA A 27 2.09 7.63 13.06
CA ALA A 27 2.31 7.71 11.60
C ALA A 27 3.79 7.69 11.21
N LYS A 28 4.67 8.38 11.96
CA LYS A 28 6.12 8.37 11.69
C LYS A 28 6.80 7.04 12.01
N GLU A 29 6.53 6.45 13.17
CA GLU A 29 7.09 5.15 13.56
C GLU A 29 6.55 4.02 12.69
N MET A 30 5.27 4.06 12.33
CA MET A 30 4.64 3.12 11.40
C MET A 30 5.24 3.24 10.01
N VAL A 31 5.52 4.43 9.49
CA VAL A 31 6.19 4.59 8.18
C VAL A 31 7.60 4.00 8.22
N GLU A 32 8.34 4.21 9.32
CA GLU A 32 9.68 3.67 9.46
C GLU A 32 9.69 2.15 9.65
N MET A 33 8.80 1.62 10.48
CA MET A 33 8.59 0.18 10.67
C MET A 33 8.10 -0.49 9.39
N THR A 34 7.11 0.10 8.72
CA THR A 34 6.54 -0.42 7.47
C THR A 34 7.60 -0.38 6.37
N GLY A 35 8.41 0.68 6.29
CA GLY A 35 9.52 0.76 5.36
C GLY A 35 10.62 -0.29 5.60
N LYS A 36 10.90 -0.63 6.86
CA LYS A 36 11.82 -1.74 7.21
C LYS A 36 11.19 -3.09 6.88
N LEU A 37 9.96 -3.32 7.32
CA LEU A 37 9.21 -4.56 7.12
C LEU A 37 9.03 -4.89 5.64
N ILE A 38 8.70 -3.89 4.81
CA ILE A 38 8.53 -4.06 3.37
C ILE A 38 9.84 -4.48 2.68
N LYS A 39 10.99 -3.97 3.14
CA LYS A 39 12.31 -4.37 2.61
C LYS A 39 12.66 -5.81 2.99
N ASP A 40 12.25 -6.27 4.16
CA ASP A 40 12.51 -7.62 4.66
C ASP A 40 11.58 -8.66 4.00
N VAL A 41 10.32 -8.31 3.80
CA VAL A 41 9.30 -9.20 3.22
C VAL A 41 9.53 -9.47 1.73
N ARG A 42 10.20 -8.55 1.00
CA ARG A 42 10.57 -8.72 -0.42
C ARG A 42 9.40 -9.16 -1.29
N ALA A 43 8.29 -8.41 -1.19
CA ALA A 43 7.06 -8.67 -1.92
C ALA A 43 7.25 -8.59 -3.45
N ASP A 44 6.67 -9.55 -4.18
CA ASP A 44 6.62 -9.47 -5.65
C ASP A 44 5.66 -8.35 -6.11
N ILE A 45 4.55 -8.17 -5.39
CA ILE A 45 3.64 -7.03 -5.47
C ILE A 45 3.40 -6.48 -4.08
N LEU A 46 3.59 -5.17 -3.92
CA LEU A 46 3.28 -4.42 -2.72
C LEU A 46 2.04 -3.54 -2.94
N GLN A 47 1.07 -3.66 -2.04
CA GLN A 47 -0.06 -2.75 -1.91
C GLN A 47 0.02 -2.04 -0.55
N VAL A 48 -0.20 -0.73 -0.55
CA VAL A 48 -0.29 0.08 0.66
C VAL A 48 -1.46 1.03 0.50
N SER A 49 -2.32 1.09 1.51
CA SER A 49 -3.54 1.92 1.49
C SER A 49 -3.80 2.58 2.84
N VAL A 50 -4.60 3.64 2.84
CA VAL A 50 -5.13 4.23 4.07
C VAL A 50 -6.42 3.49 4.43
N ALA A 51 -6.66 3.27 5.73
CA ALA A 51 -7.88 2.65 6.20
C ALA A 51 -9.11 3.40 5.68
N SER A 52 -10.07 2.63 5.16
CA SER A 52 -11.34 3.14 4.66
C SER A 52 -12.48 2.36 5.32
N PRO A 53 -13.10 2.90 6.38
CA PRO A 53 -14.05 2.19 7.20
C PRO A 53 -15.42 2.20 6.50
N PHE A 54 -16.02 1.05 6.28
CA PHE A 54 -17.30 0.93 5.56
C PHE A 54 -18.50 1.08 6.50
N SER A 55 -19.66 1.47 5.98
CA SER A 55 -20.88 1.56 6.78
C SER A 55 -21.21 0.20 7.41
N GLY A 56 -21.62 0.19 8.69
CA GLY A 56 -22.02 -1.04 9.39
C GLY A 56 -20.89 -1.77 10.13
N ILE A 57 -19.69 -1.20 10.21
CA ILE A 57 -18.64 -1.65 11.13
C ILE A 57 -18.34 -0.60 12.22
N GLU A 58 -17.88 -1.06 13.38
CA GLU A 58 -17.64 -0.21 14.56
C GLU A 58 -16.70 0.97 14.27
N SER A 59 -15.65 0.74 13.48
CA SER A 59 -14.68 1.79 13.15
C SER A 59 -15.29 2.93 12.34
N TYR A 60 -16.29 2.65 11.50
CA TYR A 60 -17.00 3.68 10.74
C TYR A 60 -17.88 4.51 11.66
N GLU A 61 -18.65 3.88 12.54
CA GLU A 61 -19.50 4.59 13.52
C GLU A 61 -18.65 5.47 14.43
N ARG A 62 -17.50 4.98 14.88
CA ARG A 62 -16.56 5.78 15.68
C ARG A 62 -16.01 6.98 14.90
N CYS A 63 -15.55 6.77 13.67
CA CYS A 63 -15.06 7.88 12.84
C CYS A 63 -16.16 8.92 12.56
N LYS A 64 -17.41 8.49 12.47
CA LYS A 64 -18.56 9.38 12.27
C LYS A 64 -18.89 10.19 13.53
N VAL A 65 -18.95 9.54 14.69
CA VAL A 65 -19.20 10.18 15.99
C VAL A 65 -18.10 11.19 16.34
N ASP A 66 -16.85 10.83 16.09
CA ASP A 66 -15.70 11.68 16.41
C ASP A 66 -15.43 12.78 15.35
N GLY A 67 -16.19 12.79 14.25
CA GLY A 67 -16.06 13.78 13.17
C GLY A 67 -14.82 13.61 12.29
N TYR A 68 -14.25 12.40 12.23
CA TYR A 68 -13.06 12.09 11.42
C TYR A 68 -13.39 11.71 9.98
N LEU A 69 -14.64 11.33 9.70
CA LEU A 69 -15.06 10.91 8.36
C LEU A 69 -15.25 12.12 7.44
N LEU A 70 -14.53 12.16 6.31
CA LEU A 70 -14.57 13.25 5.32
C LEU A 70 -15.79 13.17 4.39
N THR A 71 -16.26 11.96 4.11
CA THR A 71 -17.42 11.73 3.23
C THR A 71 -18.18 10.50 3.69
N ASP A 72 -19.50 10.61 3.72
CA ASP A 72 -20.41 9.50 3.93
C ASP A 72 -20.96 8.93 2.61
N ASP A 73 -20.77 9.65 1.52
CA ASP A 73 -21.20 9.26 0.18
C ASP A 73 -20.27 8.18 -0.40
N PRO A 74 -20.79 7.00 -0.79
CA PRO A 74 -20.03 5.97 -1.51
C PRO A 74 -19.33 6.48 -2.78
N ASP A 75 -19.96 7.38 -3.53
CA ASP A 75 -19.39 7.93 -4.78
C ASP A 75 -18.23 8.89 -4.47
N GLY A 76 -18.28 9.56 -3.31
CA GLY A 76 -17.21 10.39 -2.79
C GLY A 76 -15.94 9.63 -2.39
N ARG A 77 -15.96 8.29 -2.34
CA ARG A 77 -14.84 7.44 -1.88
C ARG A 77 -13.88 7.05 -3.00
N LEU A 78 -14.22 7.31 -4.25
CA LEU A 78 -13.35 7.08 -5.41
C LEU A 78 -12.84 8.41 -5.98
N ASP A 79 -11.63 8.41 -6.51
CA ASP A 79 -11.15 9.47 -7.40
C ASP A 79 -11.67 9.27 -8.83
N TYR A 80 -11.39 10.24 -9.70
CA TYR A 80 -11.85 10.23 -11.09
C TYR A 80 -11.24 9.08 -11.92
N GLU A 81 -10.20 8.41 -11.41
CA GLU A 81 -9.58 7.24 -12.02
C GLU A 81 -10.07 5.93 -11.41
N GLY A 82 -10.97 6.00 -10.43
CA GLY A 82 -11.49 4.83 -9.70
C GLY A 82 -10.56 4.34 -8.59
N HIS A 83 -9.54 5.10 -8.19
CA HIS A 83 -8.76 4.74 -7.01
C HIS A 83 -9.49 5.13 -5.73
N GLN A 84 -9.27 4.34 -4.69
CA GLN A 84 -9.83 4.63 -3.37
C GLN A 84 -9.20 5.89 -2.78
N LYS A 85 -10.04 6.86 -2.43
CA LYS A 85 -9.64 8.02 -1.62
C LYS A 85 -9.52 7.58 -0.18
N ALA A 86 -8.55 8.17 0.52
CA ALA A 86 -8.58 8.13 1.96
C ALA A 86 -9.80 8.95 2.42
N VAL A 87 -10.65 8.41 3.28
CA VAL A 87 -11.90 9.07 3.72
C VAL A 87 -11.90 9.45 5.20
N ILE A 88 -10.78 9.22 5.90
CA ILE A 88 -10.62 9.61 7.30
C ILE A 88 -9.59 10.74 7.40
N SER A 89 -9.83 11.72 8.27
CA SER A 89 -8.88 12.75 8.66
C SER A 89 -8.93 12.95 10.18
N TYR A 90 -7.77 12.98 10.83
CA TYR A 90 -7.67 13.05 12.28
C TYR A 90 -7.14 14.41 12.76
N PRO A 91 -7.47 14.88 13.99
CA PRO A 91 -7.06 16.19 14.54
C PRO A 91 -5.54 16.45 14.69
N GLY A 92 -4.69 15.52 14.29
CA GLY A 92 -3.23 15.69 14.23
C GLY A 92 -2.56 14.93 13.10
N LEU A 93 -3.36 14.38 12.17
CA LEU A 93 -2.88 13.62 11.02
C LEU A 93 -3.92 13.76 9.91
N ALA A 94 -3.65 14.70 9.02
CA ALA A 94 -4.55 14.99 7.91
C ALA A 94 -4.56 13.82 6.90
N ASN A 95 -5.68 13.68 6.22
CA ASN A 95 -5.86 12.70 5.16
C ASN A 95 -4.76 12.75 4.10
N GLU A 96 -4.44 13.95 3.64
CA GLU A 96 -3.42 14.20 2.62
C GLU A 96 -2.03 13.84 3.12
N GLU A 97 -1.77 13.95 4.42
CA GLU A 97 -0.51 13.55 5.03
C GLU A 97 -0.37 12.03 5.06
N MET A 98 -1.42 11.29 5.44
CA MET A 98 -1.44 9.83 5.35
C MET A 98 -1.21 9.35 3.92
N VAL A 99 -1.88 9.97 2.96
CA VAL A 99 -1.72 9.68 1.54
C VAL A 99 -0.28 9.92 1.06
N LYS A 100 0.33 11.04 1.47
CA LYS A 100 1.74 11.33 1.16
C LYS A 100 2.69 10.28 1.73
N GLU A 101 2.42 9.78 2.93
CA GLU A 101 3.23 8.72 3.53
C GLU A 101 3.09 7.39 2.78
N VAL A 102 1.88 7.02 2.36
CA VAL A 102 1.67 5.86 1.47
C VAL A 102 2.46 6.00 0.17
N ASP A 103 2.42 7.18 -0.47
CA ASP A 103 3.17 7.45 -1.70
C ASP A 103 4.69 7.36 -1.49
N LYS A 104 5.20 7.85 -0.35
CA LYS A 104 6.61 7.73 0.02
C LYS A 104 7.02 6.27 0.19
N ILE A 105 6.21 5.45 0.84
CA ILE A 105 6.48 4.02 1.02
C ILE A 105 6.55 3.31 -0.33
N LEU A 106 5.53 3.49 -1.18
CA LEU A 106 5.47 2.86 -2.51
C LEU A 106 6.65 3.28 -3.38
N LYS A 107 6.94 4.59 -3.43
CA LYS A 107 8.10 5.13 -4.15
C LYS A 107 9.41 4.56 -3.61
N GLY A 108 9.59 4.59 -2.29
CA GLY A 108 10.77 4.08 -1.61
C GLY A 108 11.01 2.60 -1.88
N TYR A 109 9.95 1.80 -2.01
CA TYR A 109 10.05 0.39 -2.33
C TYR A 109 10.40 0.14 -3.80
N TYR A 110 9.55 0.58 -4.72
CA TYR A 110 9.69 0.27 -6.16
C TYR A 110 10.90 0.94 -6.82
N MET A 111 11.39 2.06 -6.25
CA MET A 111 12.63 2.72 -6.70
C MET A 111 13.88 2.23 -5.95
N SER A 112 13.74 1.32 -4.98
CA SER A 112 14.91 0.80 -4.25
C SER A 112 15.73 -0.16 -5.10
N LEU A 113 17.05 -0.16 -4.89
CA LEU A 113 17.95 -1.17 -5.46
C LEU A 113 17.59 -2.59 -4.99
N GLY A 114 16.95 -2.73 -3.83
CA GLY A 114 16.49 -4.03 -3.31
C GLY A 114 15.35 -4.66 -4.11
N TYR A 115 14.56 -3.85 -4.83
CA TYR A 115 13.48 -4.36 -5.69
C TYR A 115 14.01 -4.90 -7.03
N VAL A 116 15.16 -4.42 -7.51
CA VAL A 116 15.71 -4.80 -8.83
C VAL A 116 15.89 -6.33 -8.96
N PRO A 117 16.52 -7.05 -8.02
CA PRO A 117 16.63 -8.50 -8.10
C PRO A 117 15.27 -9.22 -8.13
N LEU A 118 14.24 -8.68 -7.46
CA LEU A 118 12.89 -9.25 -7.45
C LEU A 118 12.23 -9.12 -8.82
N ALA A 119 12.32 -7.94 -9.43
CA ALA A 119 11.80 -7.68 -10.77
C ALA A 119 12.51 -8.56 -11.82
N VAL A 120 13.85 -8.66 -11.76
CA VAL A 120 14.63 -9.52 -12.66
C VAL A 120 14.21 -10.98 -12.51
N ARG A 121 14.07 -11.47 -11.28
CA ARG A 121 13.60 -12.83 -11.01
C ARG A 121 12.21 -13.09 -11.58
N GLN A 122 11.28 -12.13 -11.47
CA GLN A 122 9.94 -12.25 -12.06
C GLN A 122 10.01 -12.39 -13.59
N VAL A 123 10.83 -11.57 -14.26
CA VAL A 123 11.03 -11.65 -15.71
C VAL A 123 11.69 -12.97 -16.13
N LEU A 124 12.59 -13.53 -15.33
CA LEU A 124 13.30 -14.78 -15.67
C LEU A 124 12.48 -16.06 -15.45
N ARG A 125 11.23 -15.97 -14.94
CA ARG A 125 10.32 -17.12 -14.83
C ARG A 125 9.86 -17.61 -16.21
N ARG A 126 9.18 -18.77 -16.26
CA ARG A 126 8.82 -19.54 -17.47
C ARG A 126 8.11 -18.76 -18.60
N HIS A 127 7.59 -17.54 -18.36
CA HIS A 127 6.90 -16.68 -19.33
C HIS A 127 7.52 -15.27 -19.41
N SER A 128 8.80 -15.20 -19.75
CA SER A 128 9.60 -13.97 -19.62
C SER A 128 9.08 -12.75 -20.40
N LEU A 129 8.58 -12.95 -21.62
CA LEU A 129 8.04 -11.86 -22.44
C LEU A 129 6.73 -11.28 -21.88
N ASP A 130 5.88 -12.12 -21.31
CA ASP A 130 4.60 -11.69 -20.74
C ASP A 130 4.80 -10.99 -19.40
N GLU A 131 5.70 -11.50 -18.56
CA GLU A 131 6.09 -10.86 -17.30
C GLU A 131 6.78 -9.50 -17.54
N MET A 132 7.62 -9.40 -18.57
CA MET A 132 8.24 -8.13 -18.95
C MET A 132 7.19 -7.10 -19.41
N LYS A 133 6.22 -7.50 -20.24
CA LYS A 133 5.11 -6.63 -20.66
C LYS A 133 4.27 -6.19 -19.46
N ARG A 134 3.96 -7.11 -18.54
CA ARG A 134 3.19 -6.82 -17.32
C ARG A 134 3.93 -5.82 -16.44
N LEU A 135 5.22 -6.04 -16.15
CA LEU A 135 6.03 -5.13 -15.36
C LEU A 135 6.21 -3.76 -16.02
N TRP A 136 6.37 -3.71 -17.35
CA TRP A 136 6.43 -2.44 -18.07
C TRP A 136 5.11 -1.66 -17.96
N HIS A 137 3.97 -2.34 -18.10
CA HIS A 137 2.66 -1.72 -17.91
C HIS A 137 2.49 -1.21 -16.47
N SER A 138 2.82 -2.03 -15.46
CA SER A 138 2.79 -1.63 -14.05
C SER A 138 3.69 -0.43 -13.76
N ALA A 139 4.91 -0.41 -14.30
CA ALA A 139 5.83 0.70 -14.14
C ALA A 139 5.30 1.98 -14.80
N ARG A 140 4.72 1.88 -15.99
CA ARG A 140 4.09 3.03 -16.68
C ARG A 140 2.92 3.59 -15.87
N THR A 141 2.04 2.73 -15.35
CA THR A 141 0.92 3.13 -14.50
C THR A 141 1.42 3.80 -13.22
N PHE A 142 2.40 3.20 -12.55
CA PHE A 142 2.99 3.75 -11.33
C PHE A 142 3.67 5.11 -11.56
N MET A 143 4.43 5.27 -12.64
CA MET A 143 5.02 6.55 -13.02
C MET A 143 3.97 7.61 -13.32
N GLY A 144 2.87 7.23 -14.00
CA GLY A 144 1.74 8.12 -14.27
C GLY A 144 1.03 8.56 -12.98
N TYR A 145 0.81 7.63 -12.06
CA TYR A 145 0.29 7.89 -10.71
C TYR A 145 1.19 8.86 -9.94
N MET A 146 2.50 8.57 -9.87
CA MET A 146 3.47 9.40 -9.16
C MET A 146 3.57 10.82 -9.72
N ARG A 147 3.50 10.99 -11.06
CA ARG A 147 3.55 12.30 -11.72
C ARG A 147 2.33 13.18 -11.40
N ARG A 148 1.19 12.59 -11.06
CA ARG A 148 -0.04 13.32 -10.75
C ARG A 148 -0.16 13.73 -9.29
N ARG A 149 0.64 13.12 -8.40
CA ARG A 149 0.66 13.38 -6.96
C ARG A 149 1.91 14.12 -6.45
N GLY A 150 2.98 14.18 -7.25
CA GLY A 150 4.17 15.00 -7.00
C GLY A 150 4.05 16.39 -7.60
#